data_AF-A0A7R9URC0-F1
#
_entry.id   AF-A0A7R9URC0-F1
#
_cell.length_a   1.000
_cell.length_b   1.000
_cell.length_c   1.000
_cell.angle_alpha   90.00
_cell.angle_beta   90.00
_cell.angle_gamma   90.00
#
_symmetry.space_group_name_H-M   'P 1'
#
loop_
_entity.id
_entity.type
_entity.pdbx_description
1 polymer ?
#
loop_
_entity_poly.entity_id
_entity_poly.type
_entity_poly.pdbx_seq_one_letter_code
_entity_poly.pdbx_strand_id
1 'polypeptide(L)'
;AEACADAGALDALLAAGVPLPLARHVAWVCSRDPLVIGAGREALAAADGHVEHFELLQSTNWNSVRLKPPLGKGPAHGPPPAPSTVAEPETGGGAGWRVELRTMEAGLTDFENAAFAILSALFAAATCALAIDVRLPASLVDENMRAALAQGGARGGRFWFAFSDGAREQPAAFEGARHLSMAEVLDSSDELAAPRAADGRGGGLGFPGLLPLLTGYCEMQGMSADGLARVRAYFGLLR
;
A
#
# COMPACT_ATOMS: atom_id res chain seq x y z
N ALA A 1 5.17 -17.66 11.53
CA ALA A 1 5.54 -17.29 12.91
C ALA A 1 4.67 -16.11 13.30
N GLU A 2 4.00 -16.14 14.45
CA GLU A 2 3.33 -14.93 14.96
C GLU A 2 4.37 -13.84 15.13
N ALA A 3 4.08 -12.66 14.58
CA ALA A 3 4.97 -11.52 14.72
C ALA A 3 5.04 -11.15 16.21
N CYS A 4 6.24 -11.21 16.80
CA CYS A 4 6.45 -10.84 18.20
C CYS A 4 6.00 -9.39 18.41
N ALA A 5 5.00 -9.16 19.27
CA ALA A 5 4.47 -7.84 19.58
C ALA A 5 4.73 -7.52 21.06
N ASP A 6 4.96 -6.25 21.38
CA ASP A 6 5.08 -5.81 22.76
C ASP A 6 3.72 -5.90 23.47
N ALA A 7 3.63 -6.74 24.50
CA ALA A 7 2.37 -7.02 25.18
C ALA A 7 1.82 -5.78 25.92
N GLY A 8 2.70 -4.98 26.53
CA GLY A 8 2.30 -3.78 27.26
C GLY A 8 1.74 -2.70 26.34
N ALA A 9 2.40 -2.48 25.19
CA ALA A 9 1.92 -1.57 24.15
C ALA A 9 0.59 -2.05 23.57
N LEU A 10 0.44 -3.36 23.30
CA LEU A 10 -0.81 -3.94 22.81
C LEU A 10 -1.97 -3.67 23.77
N ASP A 11 -1.79 -3.99 25.05
CA ASP A 11 -2.82 -3.80 26.08
C ASP A 11 -3.21 -2.33 26.23
N ALA A 12 -2.22 -1.42 26.24
CA ALA A 12 -2.45 0.01 26.31
C ALA A 12 -3.26 0.54 25.11
N LEU A 13 -2.93 0.09 23.89
CA LEU A 13 -3.63 0.50 22.67
C LEU A 13 -5.07 -0.03 22.63
N LEU A 14 -5.29 -1.28 23.06
CA LEU A 14 -6.63 -1.87 23.13
C LEU A 14 -7.48 -1.16 24.20
N ALA A 15 -6.91 -0.85 25.36
CA ALA A 15 -7.57 -0.08 26.42
C ALA A 15 -7.95 1.34 25.95
N ALA A 16 -7.16 1.92 25.05
CA ALA A 16 -7.44 3.22 24.41
C ALA A 16 -8.45 3.13 23.24
N GLY A 17 -8.98 1.95 22.93
CA GLY A 17 -9.99 1.74 21.87
C GLY A 17 -9.41 1.61 20.46
N VAL A 18 -8.09 1.42 20.31
CA VAL A 18 -7.48 1.19 19.00
C VAL A 18 -7.89 -0.20 18.47
N PRO A 19 -8.40 -0.32 17.23
CA PRO A 19 -8.80 -1.62 16.68
C PRO A 19 -7.65 -2.62 16.65
N LEU A 20 -7.95 -3.89 16.97
CA LEU A 20 -6.97 -4.96 17.11
C LEU A 20 -5.94 -5.06 15.96
N PRO A 21 -6.31 -4.97 14.66
CA PRO A 21 -5.33 -5.03 13.58
C PRO A 21 -4.28 -3.90 13.65
N LEU A 22 -4.71 -2.67 13.96
CA LEU A 22 -3.83 -1.53 14.09
C LEU A 22 -3.03 -1.59 15.39
N ALA A 23 -3.66 -2.01 16.49
CA ALA A 23 -2.99 -2.18 17.78
C ALA A 23 -1.86 -3.21 17.70
N ARG A 24 -2.10 -4.36 17.04
CA ARG A 24 -1.07 -5.38 16.79
C ARG A 24 0.08 -4.85 15.94
N HIS A 25 -0.21 -4.08 14.90
CA HIS A 25 0.83 -3.48 14.05
C HIS A 25 1.73 -2.53 14.85
N VAL A 26 1.14 -1.63 15.63
CA VAL A 26 1.90 -0.66 16.43
C VAL A 26 2.67 -1.37 17.55
N ALA A 27 2.07 -2.34 18.23
CA ALA A 27 2.75 -3.14 19.25
C ALA A 27 3.95 -3.93 18.70
N TRP A 28 3.88 -4.39 17.44
CA TRP A 28 5.02 -4.99 16.75
C TRP A 28 6.14 -3.97 16.47
N VAL A 29 5.81 -2.74 16.08
CA VAL A 29 6.81 -1.65 15.95
C VAL A 29 7.49 -1.37 17.31
N CYS A 30 6.69 -1.38 18.39
CA CYS A 30 7.16 -1.16 19.75
C CYS A 30 7.94 -2.34 20.34
N SER A 31 8.01 -3.50 19.67
CA SER A 31 8.78 -4.65 20.15
C SER A 31 10.29 -4.51 19.90
N ARG A 32 10.76 -3.34 19.46
CA ARG A 32 12.15 -3.06 19.09
C ARG A 32 12.72 -2.01 20.02
N ASP A 33 14.01 -2.13 20.28
CA ASP A 33 14.73 -1.10 21.01
C ASP A 33 15.04 0.10 20.09
N PRO A 34 15.01 1.33 20.62
CA PRO A 34 15.41 2.51 19.85
C PRO A 34 16.91 2.46 19.54
N LEU A 35 17.25 2.57 18.25
CA LEU A 35 18.66 2.52 17.79
C LEU A 35 19.40 3.85 17.96
N VAL A 36 18.68 4.96 17.86
CA VAL A 36 19.26 6.31 17.93
C VAL A 36 18.35 7.17 18.80
N ILE A 37 18.92 7.78 19.83
CA ILE A 37 18.25 8.77 20.68
C ILE A 37 19.07 10.05 20.57
N GLY A 38 18.49 11.11 20.00
CA GLY A 38 19.14 12.40 19.92
C GLY A 38 19.28 13.03 21.30
N ALA A 39 20.43 13.63 21.59
CA ALA A 39 20.66 14.32 22.87
C ALA A 39 19.57 15.37 23.15
N GLY A 40 19.06 15.39 24.38
CA GLY A 40 17.95 16.24 24.81
C GLY A 40 16.54 15.68 24.47
N ARG A 41 16.44 14.51 23.85
CA ARG A 41 15.14 13.84 23.56
C ARG A 41 14.78 12.79 24.60
N GLU A 42 15.73 12.37 25.43
CA GLU A 42 15.56 11.47 26.57
C GLU A 42 14.65 12.06 27.66
N ALA A 43 14.57 13.39 27.76
CA ALA A 43 13.81 14.09 28.80
C ALA A 43 12.41 14.56 28.33
N LEU A 44 12.00 14.24 27.09
CA LEU A 44 10.65 14.58 26.65
C LEU A 44 9.64 13.78 27.48
N ALA A 45 8.73 14.48 28.15
CA ALA A 45 7.69 13.81 28.92
C ALA A 45 6.62 13.26 27.98
N ALA A 46 6.12 12.05 28.27
CA ALA A 46 5.01 11.43 27.53
C ALA A 46 3.74 12.29 27.50
N ALA A 47 3.59 13.23 28.45
CA ALA A 47 2.41 14.07 28.63
C ALA A 47 2.28 15.22 27.61
N ASP A 48 3.34 15.55 26.87
CA ASP A 48 3.37 16.76 26.03
C ASP A 48 2.81 16.56 24.61
N GLY A 49 2.30 15.35 24.31
CA GLY A 49 1.73 15.01 23.00
C GLY A 49 2.78 14.94 21.89
N HIS A 50 4.04 14.76 22.26
CA HIS A 50 5.18 14.59 21.36
C HIS A 50 5.15 13.22 20.69
N VAL A 51 5.21 13.19 19.36
CA VAL A 51 5.31 11.95 18.56
C VAL A 51 6.75 11.49 18.40
N GLU A 52 7.72 12.28 18.88
CA GLU A 52 9.13 12.05 18.66
C GLU A 52 9.61 10.70 19.19
N HIS A 53 9.18 10.28 20.37
CA HIS A 53 9.52 8.96 20.92
C HIS A 53 8.97 7.82 20.06
N PHE A 54 7.75 7.97 19.56
CA PHE A 54 7.17 7.00 18.63
C PHE A 54 7.93 6.98 17.30
N GLU A 55 8.33 8.14 16.78
CA GLU A 55 9.12 8.24 15.55
C GLU A 55 10.52 7.62 15.67
N LEU A 56 11.13 7.60 16.87
CA LEU A 56 12.40 6.87 17.06
C LEU A 56 12.25 5.37 16.73
N LEU A 57 11.13 4.77 17.11
CA LEU A 57 10.82 3.38 16.81
C LEU A 57 10.33 3.21 15.38
N GLN A 58 9.35 4.04 14.97
CA GLN A 58 8.70 3.88 13.67
C GLN A 58 9.62 4.22 12.49
N SER A 59 10.58 5.13 12.66
CA SER A 59 11.54 5.47 11.59
C SER A 59 12.65 4.46 11.40
N THR A 60 12.91 3.62 12.41
CA THR A 60 13.95 2.58 12.40
C THR A 60 13.40 1.18 12.14
N ASN A 61 12.10 1.05 11.89
CA ASN A 61 11.46 -0.16 11.36
C ASN A 61 11.31 -0.06 9.84
N TRP A 62 12.31 -0.54 9.11
CA TRP A 62 12.36 -0.46 7.63
C TRP A 62 11.69 -1.65 6.93
N ASN A 63 10.37 -1.60 6.82
CA ASN A 63 9.57 -2.56 6.04
C ASN A 63 9.42 -2.18 4.56
N SER A 64 8.85 -3.06 3.75
CA SER A 64 8.49 -2.83 2.34
C SER A 64 7.44 -1.74 2.14
N VAL A 65 6.55 -1.57 3.12
CA VAL A 65 5.55 -0.50 3.19
C VAL A 65 5.55 0.09 4.59
N ARG A 66 5.39 1.41 4.71
CA ARG A 66 5.29 2.10 6.01
C ARG A 66 3.97 2.86 6.12
N LEU A 67 3.23 2.61 7.20
CA LEU A 67 2.09 3.42 7.62
C LEU A 67 2.61 4.63 8.41
N LYS A 68 2.31 5.83 7.93
CA LYS A 68 2.71 7.08 8.58
C LYS A 68 1.48 7.73 9.20
N PRO A 69 1.44 7.88 10.54
CA PRO A 69 0.34 8.58 11.19
C PRO A 69 0.31 10.06 10.76
N PRO A 70 -0.82 10.75 11.01
CA PRO A 70 -0.90 12.18 10.77
C PRO A 70 0.14 12.93 11.60
N LEU A 71 0.71 13.98 11.01
CA LEU A 71 1.62 14.88 11.72
C LEU A 71 0.80 15.99 12.39
N GLY A 72 1.16 16.35 13.62
CA GLY A 72 0.56 17.48 14.33
C GLY A 72 -0.20 17.08 15.59
N LYS A 73 -0.45 18.08 16.43
CA LYS A 73 -1.37 17.95 17.58
C LYS A 73 -2.75 17.73 16.98
N GLY A 74 -3.19 16.48 16.87
CA GLY A 74 -4.58 16.18 16.57
C GLY A 74 -5.48 16.98 17.52
N PRO A 75 -6.72 17.33 17.14
CA PRO A 75 -7.64 17.89 18.12
C PRO A 75 -7.69 16.89 19.28
N ALA A 76 -7.34 17.35 20.48
CA ALA A 76 -7.62 16.61 21.69
C ALA A 76 -9.12 16.29 21.65
N HIS A 77 -9.45 15.03 21.34
CA HIS A 77 -10.82 14.50 21.30
C HIS A 77 -11.77 15.01 20.19
N GLY A 78 -11.27 15.48 19.04
CA GLY A 78 -12.12 15.90 17.90
C GLY A 78 -12.18 14.88 16.75
N PRO A 79 -13.23 14.91 15.90
CA PRO A 79 -13.23 14.14 14.66
C PRO A 79 -12.04 14.56 13.79
N PRO A 80 -11.39 13.60 13.09
CA PRO A 80 -10.28 13.93 12.21
C PRO A 80 -10.73 14.98 11.18
N PRO A 81 -9.91 16.00 10.88
CA PRO A 81 -10.22 16.94 9.82
C PRO A 81 -10.47 16.17 8.52
N ALA A 82 -11.40 16.68 7.69
CA ALA A 82 -11.68 16.11 6.38
C ALA A 82 -10.36 15.91 5.61
N PRO A 83 -10.22 14.85 4.80
CA PRO A 83 -9.00 14.61 4.04
C PRO A 83 -8.70 15.82 3.16
N SER A 84 -7.70 16.62 3.52
CA SER A 84 -7.22 17.68 2.64
C SER A 84 -6.42 16.99 1.54
N THR A 85 -6.89 17.13 0.30
CA THR A 85 -6.23 16.61 -0.91
C THR A 85 -5.03 17.47 -1.33
N VAL A 86 -4.73 18.51 -0.53
CA VAL A 86 -3.61 19.42 -0.73
C VAL A 86 -3.01 19.65 0.64
N ALA A 87 -1.70 19.42 0.78
CA ALA A 87 -0.95 20.01 1.87
C ALA A 87 -0.94 21.51 1.61
N GLU A 88 -1.95 22.22 2.10
CA GLU A 88 -1.97 23.69 2.12
C GLU A 88 -0.77 24.12 2.97
N PRO A 89 0.29 24.73 2.38
CA PRO A 89 1.49 25.12 3.12
C PRO A 89 1.19 26.19 4.18
N GLU A 90 0.06 26.86 4.06
CA GLU A 90 -0.25 28.13 4.71
C GLU A 90 -1.11 27.98 5.99
N THR A 91 -1.67 26.80 6.29
CA THR A 91 -2.68 26.65 7.37
C THR A 91 -2.30 25.68 8.48
N GLY A 92 -1.01 25.41 8.74
CA GLY A 92 -0.59 24.65 9.95
C GLY A 92 -1.23 23.26 10.12
N GLY A 93 -1.94 22.77 9.11
CA GLY A 93 -2.60 21.48 9.07
C GLY A 93 -1.56 20.44 8.68
N GLY A 94 -1.09 19.67 9.65
CA GLY A 94 -0.12 18.63 9.36
C GLY A 94 -0.69 17.55 8.44
N ALA A 95 0.20 16.85 7.74
CA ALA A 95 -0.17 15.82 6.78
C ALA A 95 -1.06 14.74 7.42
N GLY A 96 -2.08 14.26 6.70
CA GLY A 96 -2.94 13.16 7.15
C GLY A 96 -2.24 11.80 7.23
N TRP A 97 -3.04 10.73 7.36
CA TRP A 97 -2.56 9.35 7.24
C TRP A 97 -1.96 9.12 5.86
N ARG A 98 -0.76 8.54 5.82
CA ARG A 98 -0.03 8.28 4.58
C ARG A 98 0.51 6.86 4.56
N VAL A 99 0.67 6.35 3.35
CA VAL A 99 1.35 5.08 3.09
C VAL A 99 2.58 5.39 2.24
N GLU A 100 3.72 4.80 2.61
CA GLU A 100 4.98 4.93 1.89
C GLU A 100 5.36 3.56 1.32
N LEU A 101 5.47 3.45 0.00
CA LEU A 101 5.99 2.27 -0.69
C LEU A 101 7.51 2.36 -0.79
N ARG A 102 8.22 1.29 -0.39
CA ARG A 102 9.68 1.30 -0.17
C ARG A 102 10.43 0.21 -0.93
N THR A 103 9.78 -0.48 -1.86
CA THR A 103 10.34 -1.63 -2.58
C THR A 103 10.97 -1.30 -3.93
N MET A 104 10.87 -0.06 -4.39
CA MET A 104 11.36 0.31 -5.72
C MET A 104 12.86 0.61 -5.68
N GLU A 105 13.60 0.00 -6.59
CA GLU A 105 14.98 0.35 -6.89
C GLU A 105 15.02 1.61 -7.77
N ALA A 106 16.03 2.47 -7.58
CA ALA A 106 16.20 3.66 -8.39
C ALA A 106 16.66 3.29 -9.81
N GLY A 107 15.93 3.77 -10.82
CA GLY A 107 16.31 3.70 -12.22
C GLY A 107 17.42 4.68 -12.57
N LEU A 108 18.05 4.48 -13.73
CA LEU A 108 19.16 5.31 -14.21
C LEU A 108 18.69 6.66 -14.74
N THR A 109 17.45 6.73 -15.22
CA THR A 109 16.88 7.93 -15.84
C THR A 109 15.66 8.44 -15.07
N ASP A 110 15.41 9.74 -15.19
CA ASP A 110 14.19 10.36 -14.65
C ASP A 110 12.93 9.75 -15.26
N PHE A 111 13.00 9.32 -16.53
CA PHE A 111 11.88 8.69 -17.23
C PHE A 111 11.51 7.34 -16.61
N GLU A 112 12.50 6.48 -16.34
CA GLU A 112 12.27 5.18 -15.68
C GLU A 112 11.70 5.38 -14.26
N ASN A 113 12.31 6.29 -13.49
CA ASN A 113 11.84 6.61 -12.15
C ASN A 113 10.40 7.17 -12.15
N ALA A 114 10.09 8.06 -13.10
CA ALA A 114 8.75 8.61 -13.27
C ALA A 114 7.74 7.53 -13.66
N ALA A 115 8.10 6.57 -14.51
CA ALA A 115 7.21 5.49 -14.91
C ALA A 115 6.74 4.66 -13.71
N PHE A 116 7.67 4.24 -12.85
CA PHE A 116 7.38 3.45 -11.65
C PHE A 116 6.63 4.26 -10.58
N ALA A 117 6.96 5.54 -10.41
CA ALA A 117 6.24 6.44 -9.49
C ALA A 117 4.79 6.65 -9.93
N ILE A 118 4.56 6.91 -11.23
CA ILE A 118 3.22 7.09 -11.81
C ILE A 118 2.41 5.79 -11.74
N LEU A 119 3.03 4.64 -12.04
CA LEU A 119 2.38 3.33 -11.87
C LEU A 119 1.87 3.14 -10.44
N SER A 120 2.73 3.39 -9.45
CA SER A 120 2.41 3.22 -8.03
C SER A 120 1.29 4.16 -7.58
N ALA A 121 1.34 5.43 -7.98
CA ALA A 121 0.33 6.43 -7.65
C ALA A 121 -1.04 6.11 -8.30
N LEU A 122 -1.04 5.75 -9.59
CA LEU A 122 -2.26 5.33 -10.29
C LEU A 122 -2.84 4.06 -9.70
N PHE A 123 -2.00 3.07 -9.35
CA PHE A 123 -2.45 1.84 -8.71
C PHE A 123 -3.12 2.08 -7.36
N ALA A 124 -2.52 2.91 -6.50
CA ALA A 124 -3.14 3.28 -5.23
C ALA A 124 -4.47 4.01 -5.43
N ALA A 125 -4.52 4.97 -6.36
CA ALA A 125 -5.73 5.73 -6.65
C ALA A 125 -6.86 4.86 -7.22
N ALA A 126 -6.55 4.02 -8.20
CA ALA A 126 -7.50 3.11 -8.83
C ALA A 126 -8.03 2.06 -7.84
N THR A 127 -7.16 1.51 -6.99
CA THR A 127 -7.56 0.52 -5.98
C THR A 127 -8.60 1.10 -5.03
N CYS A 128 -8.39 2.34 -4.56
CA CYS A 128 -9.34 3.05 -3.71
C CYS A 128 -10.64 3.41 -4.45
N ALA A 129 -10.55 3.96 -5.66
CA ALA A 129 -11.70 4.46 -6.40
C ALA A 129 -12.62 3.34 -6.92
N LEU A 130 -12.04 2.19 -7.29
CA LEU A 130 -12.74 1.05 -7.87
C LEU A 130 -13.01 -0.07 -6.85
N ALA A 131 -12.65 0.16 -5.58
CA ALA A 131 -12.75 -0.82 -4.49
C ALA A 131 -12.11 -2.18 -4.86
N ILE A 132 -10.99 -2.17 -5.57
CA ILE A 132 -10.31 -3.40 -6.00
C ILE A 132 -9.71 -4.07 -4.76
N ASP A 133 -9.87 -5.39 -4.67
CA ASP A 133 -9.22 -6.20 -3.63
C ASP A 133 -8.06 -7.00 -4.23
N VAL A 134 -6.85 -6.74 -3.72
CA VAL A 134 -5.59 -7.42 -4.09
C VAL A 134 -4.94 -8.12 -2.90
N ARG A 135 -5.67 -8.33 -1.80
CA ARG A 135 -5.11 -8.89 -0.57
C ARG A 135 -4.67 -10.35 -0.76
N LEU A 136 -3.49 -10.67 -0.22
CA LEU A 136 -2.92 -12.00 -0.16
C LEU A 136 -2.57 -12.36 1.29
N PRO A 137 -2.48 -13.66 1.65
CA PRO A 137 -1.85 -14.05 2.91
C PRO A 137 -0.41 -13.54 2.94
N ALA A 138 0.04 -13.06 4.11
CA ALA A 138 1.41 -12.57 4.29
C ALA A 138 2.47 -13.61 3.89
N SER A 139 2.21 -14.91 4.09
CA SER A 139 3.11 -15.97 3.66
C SER A 139 3.35 -16.02 2.15
N LEU A 140 2.32 -15.75 1.34
CA LEU A 140 2.45 -15.68 -0.12
C LEU A 140 3.14 -14.39 -0.56
N VAL A 141 2.95 -13.29 0.19
CA VAL A 141 3.72 -12.06 0.00
C VAL A 141 5.21 -12.30 0.30
N ASP A 142 5.55 -13.03 1.36
CA ASP A 142 6.93 -13.39 1.68
C ASP A 142 7.55 -14.30 0.61
N GLU A 143 6.78 -15.21 0.02
CA GLU A 143 7.19 -16.01 -1.14
C GLU A 143 7.48 -15.13 -2.35
N ASN A 144 6.62 -14.15 -2.65
CA ASN A 144 6.84 -13.20 -3.73
C ASN A 144 8.11 -12.38 -3.53
N MET A 145 8.37 -11.91 -2.30
CA MET A 145 9.59 -11.16 -2.00
C MET A 145 10.85 -12.01 -2.23
N ARG A 146 10.83 -13.29 -1.84
CA ARG A 146 11.93 -14.23 -2.13
C ARG A 146 12.12 -14.48 -3.62
N ALA A 147 11.02 -14.66 -4.37
CA ALA A 147 11.07 -14.84 -5.81
C ALA A 147 11.58 -13.58 -6.54
N ALA A 148 11.23 -12.38 -6.07
CA ALA A 148 11.65 -11.11 -6.66
C ALA A 148 13.15 -10.88 -6.53
N LEU A 149 13.77 -11.33 -5.44
CA LEU A 149 15.21 -11.21 -5.18
C LEU A 149 16.06 -12.22 -5.96
N ALA A 150 15.47 -13.25 -6.56
CA ALA A 150 16.21 -14.24 -7.33
C ALA A 150 16.74 -13.63 -8.64
N GLN A 151 17.89 -14.13 -9.11
CA GLN A 151 18.45 -13.70 -10.39
C GLN A 151 17.45 -13.98 -11.52
N GLY A 152 17.07 -12.93 -12.25
CA GLY A 152 16.09 -13.02 -13.32
C GLY A 152 14.64 -13.14 -12.83
N GLY A 153 14.36 -12.90 -11.54
CA GLY A 153 13.03 -12.99 -10.95
C GLY A 153 11.97 -12.15 -11.68
N ALA A 154 12.32 -10.93 -12.10
CA ALA A 154 11.41 -10.08 -12.87
C ALA A 154 11.05 -10.66 -14.27
N ARG A 155 11.97 -11.39 -14.91
CA ARG A 155 11.81 -11.89 -16.30
C ARG A 155 11.22 -13.29 -16.37
N GLY A 156 11.61 -14.18 -15.45
CA GLY A 156 11.23 -15.59 -15.47
C GLY A 156 10.55 -16.07 -14.20
N GLY A 157 10.45 -15.22 -13.18
CA GLY A 157 9.76 -15.53 -11.93
C GLY A 157 8.25 -15.56 -12.10
N ARG A 158 7.60 -16.22 -11.15
CA ARG A 158 6.16 -16.23 -10.98
C ARG A 158 5.84 -15.75 -9.57
N PHE A 159 4.70 -15.10 -9.43
CA PHE A 159 4.29 -14.39 -8.24
C PHE A 159 2.84 -14.70 -7.94
N TRP A 160 2.53 -14.94 -6.68
CA TRP A 160 1.16 -15.04 -6.21
C TRP A 160 0.47 -13.69 -6.37
N PHE A 161 -0.67 -13.67 -7.03
CA PHE A 161 -1.47 -12.48 -7.28
C PHE A 161 -2.95 -12.81 -7.11
N ALA A 162 -3.69 -11.91 -6.47
CA ALA A 162 -5.13 -12.01 -6.31
C ALA A 162 -5.77 -10.73 -6.82
N PHE A 163 -6.97 -10.87 -7.38
CA PHE A 163 -7.78 -9.76 -7.85
C PHE A 163 -9.25 -10.10 -7.68
N SER A 164 -9.98 -9.20 -7.05
CA SER A 164 -11.44 -9.15 -7.08
C SER A 164 -11.88 -7.75 -7.46
N ASP A 165 -12.89 -7.67 -8.32
CA ASP A 165 -13.66 -6.45 -8.47
C ASP A 165 -14.47 -6.22 -7.17
N GLY A 166 -14.52 -4.97 -6.70
CA GLY A 166 -15.17 -4.61 -5.43
C GLY A 166 -16.69 -4.83 -5.39
N ALA A 167 -17.26 -5.46 -6.42
CA ALA A 167 -18.68 -5.76 -6.55
C ALA A 167 -19.12 -6.99 -5.74
N ARG A 168 -18.18 -7.85 -5.31
CA ARG A 168 -18.49 -9.03 -4.50
C ARG A 168 -18.45 -8.68 -3.01
N GLU A 169 -19.46 -9.13 -2.25
CA GLU A 169 -19.34 -9.25 -0.79
C GLU A 169 -18.04 -9.98 -0.49
N GLN A 170 -17.19 -9.37 0.35
CA GLN A 170 -15.81 -9.78 0.59
C GLN A 170 -15.69 -11.30 0.56
N PRO A 171 -15.15 -11.89 -0.53
CA PRO A 171 -14.95 -13.33 -0.54
C PRO A 171 -14.11 -13.68 0.68
N ALA A 172 -14.26 -14.93 1.17
CA ALA A 172 -13.34 -15.45 2.16
C ALA A 172 -11.94 -15.07 1.67
N ALA A 173 -11.18 -14.35 2.51
CA ALA A 173 -9.86 -13.88 2.14
C ALA A 173 -9.15 -15.03 1.42
N PHE A 174 -8.43 -14.75 0.33
CA PHE A 174 -7.60 -15.70 -0.40
C PHE A 174 -8.27 -16.53 -1.53
N GLU A 175 -9.59 -16.46 -1.73
CA GLU A 175 -10.22 -17.17 -2.86
C GLU A 175 -9.83 -16.54 -4.21
N GLY A 176 -9.11 -17.28 -5.05
CA GLY A 176 -8.72 -16.84 -6.39
C GLY A 176 -7.28 -16.32 -6.55
N ALA A 177 -6.40 -16.51 -5.55
CA ALA A 177 -4.96 -16.29 -5.74
C ALA A 177 -4.40 -17.23 -6.83
N ARG A 178 -3.60 -16.67 -7.74
CA ARG A 178 -2.98 -17.37 -8.87
C ARG A 178 -1.49 -17.10 -8.90
N HIS A 179 -0.71 -18.05 -9.39
CA HIS A 179 0.73 -17.90 -9.54
C HIS A 179 1.05 -17.46 -10.97
N LEU A 180 1.26 -16.16 -11.17
CA LEU A 180 1.35 -15.50 -12.48
C LEU A 180 2.76 -14.98 -12.77
N SER A 181 3.16 -14.95 -14.03
CA SER A 181 4.34 -14.19 -14.46
C SER A 181 4.09 -12.69 -14.36
N MET A 182 5.16 -11.88 -14.36
CA MET A 182 5.01 -10.42 -14.38
C MET A 182 4.25 -9.93 -15.62
N ALA A 183 4.47 -10.54 -16.78
CA ALA A 183 3.74 -10.23 -18.01
C ALA A 183 2.22 -10.43 -17.82
N GLU A 184 1.79 -11.57 -17.24
CA GLU A 184 0.37 -11.83 -16.94
C GLU A 184 -0.21 -10.87 -15.90
N VAL A 185 0.60 -10.34 -14.98
CA VAL A 185 0.14 -9.33 -14.01
C VAL A 185 -0.06 -7.97 -14.70
N LEU A 186 0.84 -7.59 -15.61
CA LEU A 186 0.81 -6.30 -16.30
C LEU A 186 -0.22 -6.25 -17.42
N ASP A 187 -0.21 -7.25 -18.30
CA ASP A 187 -1.14 -7.45 -19.41
C ASP A 187 -1.67 -8.88 -19.35
N SER A 188 -2.82 -9.02 -18.71
CA SER A 188 -3.46 -10.31 -18.45
C SER A 188 -3.77 -11.09 -19.72
N SER A 189 -3.87 -12.42 -19.61
CA SER A 189 -4.30 -13.27 -20.72
C SER A 189 -5.81 -13.15 -20.96
N ASP A 190 -6.26 -13.50 -22.17
CA ASP A 190 -7.68 -13.51 -22.53
C ASP A 190 -8.54 -14.34 -21.56
N GLU A 191 -7.99 -15.44 -21.03
CA GLU A 191 -8.67 -16.31 -20.07
C GLU A 191 -8.89 -15.62 -18.71
N LEU A 192 -7.88 -14.88 -18.24
CA LEU A 192 -7.96 -14.14 -16.98
C LEU A 192 -8.83 -12.88 -17.11
N ALA A 193 -8.85 -12.25 -18.30
CA ALA A 193 -9.66 -11.09 -18.62
C ALA A 193 -11.13 -11.44 -18.88
N ALA A 194 -11.44 -12.69 -19.22
CA ALA A 194 -12.81 -13.15 -19.42
C ALA A 194 -13.65 -12.99 -18.13
N PRO A 195 -14.89 -12.51 -18.23
CA PRO A 195 -15.81 -12.49 -17.09
C PRO A 195 -15.95 -13.89 -16.51
N ARG A 196 -15.86 -14.02 -15.17
CA ARG A 196 -16.08 -15.32 -14.55
C ARG A 196 -17.56 -15.68 -14.64
N ALA A 197 -17.85 -16.92 -15.04
CA ALA A 197 -19.22 -17.44 -15.10
C ALA A 197 -19.92 -17.21 -13.75
N ALA A 198 -21.18 -16.75 -13.82
CA ALA A 198 -21.99 -16.49 -12.64
C ALA A 198 -22.35 -17.81 -11.96
N ASP A 199 -21.66 -18.16 -10.89
CA ASP A 199 -21.96 -19.25 -9.96
C ASP A 199 -23.09 -18.87 -8.99
N GLY A 200 -24.07 -18.09 -9.45
CA GLY A 200 -25.19 -17.60 -8.64
C GLY A 200 -24.85 -16.42 -7.72
N ARG A 201 -23.62 -15.89 -7.75
CA ARG A 201 -23.16 -14.75 -6.91
C ARG A 201 -22.86 -13.46 -7.70
N GLY A 202 -23.40 -13.34 -8.91
CA GLY A 202 -23.09 -12.26 -9.84
C GLY A 202 -21.80 -12.52 -10.64
N GLY A 203 -21.85 -12.25 -11.94
CA GLY A 203 -20.66 -12.33 -12.81
C GLY A 203 -19.70 -11.20 -12.44
N GLY A 204 -18.49 -11.56 -12.00
CA GLY A 204 -17.43 -10.59 -11.72
C GLY A 204 -16.60 -10.31 -12.97
N LEU A 205 -16.07 -9.09 -13.07
CA LEU A 205 -15.11 -8.70 -14.09
C LEU A 205 -13.87 -9.62 -13.99
N GLY A 206 -13.41 -10.09 -15.15
CA GLY A 206 -12.09 -10.72 -15.25
C GLY A 206 -11.00 -9.70 -14.91
N PHE A 207 -9.80 -10.19 -14.59
CA PHE A 207 -8.65 -9.33 -14.38
C PHE A 207 -8.04 -8.98 -15.75
N PRO A 208 -8.13 -7.71 -16.23
CA PRO A 208 -7.64 -7.33 -17.56
C PRO A 208 -6.13 -7.08 -17.58
N GLY A 209 -5.45 -7.15 -16.43
CA GLY A 209 -4.06 -6.75 -16.26
C GLY A 209 -3.98 -5.37 -15.63
N LEU A 210 -2.85 -5.09 -14.97
CA LEU A 210 -2.64 -3.82 -14.29
C LEU A 210 -2.62 -2.64 -15.28
N LEU A 211 -1.91 -2.75 -16.41
CA LEU A 211 -1.77 -1.63 -17.34
C LEU A 211 -3.10 -1.27 -18.03
N PRO A 212 -3.90 -2.24 -18.55
CA PRO A 212 -5.22 -1.93 -19.10
C PRO A 212 -6.18 -1.38 -18.04
N LEU A 213 -6.17 -1.91 -16.82
CA LEU A 213 -7.00 -1.43 -15.72
C LEU A 213 -6.71 0.04 -15.39
N LEU A 214 -5.43 0.40 -15.25
CA LEU A 214 -5.04 1.77 -14.93
C LEU A 214 -5.29 2.73 -16.10
N THR A 215 -5.15 2.24 -17.33
CA THR A 215 -5.51 3.02 -18.52
C THR A 215 -7.00 3.35 -18.51
N GLY A 216 -7.87 2.37 -18.26
CA GLY A 216 -9.32 2.58 -18.15
C GLY A 216 -9.69 3.49 -16.98
N TYR A 217 -8.97 3.40 -15.86
CA TYR A 217 -9.13 4.33 -14.74
C TYR A 217 -8.81 5.78 -15.15
N CYS A 218 -7.68 6.02 -15.83
CA CYS A 218 -7.33 7.35 -16.33
C CYS A 218 -8.39 7.92 -17.29
N GLU A 219 -8.94 7.09 -18.17
CA GLU A 219 -10.02 7.47 -19.09
C GLU A 219 -11.31 7.83 -18.32
N MET A 220 -11.68 7.02 -17.32
CA MET A 220 -12.82 7.28 -16.43
C MET A 220 -12.69 8.62 -15.68
N GLN A 221 -11.47 8.98 -15.26
CA GLN A 221 -11.19 10.25 -14.61
C GLN A 221 -11.14 11.45 -15.60
N GLY A 222 -11.40 11.23 -16.89
CA GLY A 222 -11.41 12.30 -17.89
C GLY A 222 -10.02 12.85 -18.23
N MET A 223 -8.96 12.04 -18.09
CA MET A 223 -7.61 12.44 -18.48
C MET A 223 -7.57 12.82 -19.96
N SER A 224 -6.90 13.93 -20.30
CA SER A 224 -6.77 14.39 -21.69
C SER A 224 -6.01 13.37 -22.56
N ALA A 225 -6.23 13.42 -23.88
CA ALA A 225 -5.56 12.54 -24.83
C ALA A 225 -4.02 12.61 -24.71
N ASP A 226 -3.46 13.81 -24.55
CA ASP A 226 -2.03 14.01 -24.35
C ASP A 226 -1.52 13.44 -23.02
N GLY A 227 -2.32 13.57 -21.94
CA GLY A 227 -2.02 12.96 -20.65
C GLY A 227 -1.98 11.44 -20.74
N LEU A 228 -3.00 10.87 -21.38
CA LEU A 228 -3.10 9.43 -21.60
C LEU A 228 -1.96 8.91 -22.49
N ALA A 229 -1.57 9.65 -23.53
CA ALA A 229 -0.43 9.31 -24.38
C ALA A 229 0.88 9.26 -23.57
N ARG A 230 1.10 10.21 -22.64
CA ARG A 230 2.26 10.18 -21.73
C ARG A 230 2.22 8.97 -20.78
N VAL A 231 1.07 8.67 -20.19
CA VAL A 231 0.90 7.49 -19.33
C VAL A 231 1.18 6.20 -20.12
N ARG A 232 0.66 6.08 -21.34
CA ARG A 232 0.90 4.93 -22.22
C ARG A 232 2.38 4.80 -22.59
N ALA A 233 3.12 5.89 -22.74
CA ALA A 233 4.57 5.85 -22.96
C ALA A 233 5.30 5.26 -21.75
N TYR A 234 4.93 5.64 -20.52
CA TYR A 234 5.47 5.01 -19.31
C TYR A 234 5.10 3.53 -19.21
N PHE A 235 3.86 3.16 -19.53
CA PHE A 235 3.44 1.76 -19.52
C PHE A 235 4.14 0.92 -20.59
N GLY A 236 4.52 1.53 -21.73
CA GLY A 236 5.32 0.88 -22.76
C GLY A 236 6.72 0.47 -22.29
N LEU A 237 7.30 1.18 -21.31
CA LEU A 237 8.57 0.78 -20.69
C LEU A 237 8.44 -0.46 -19.80
N LEU A 238 7.27 -0.65 -19.18
CA LEU A 238 7.04 -1.70 -18.19
C LEU A 238 6.73 -3.08 -18.82
N ARG A 239 6.40 -3.10 -20.11
CA ARG A 239 6.13 -4.31 -20.90
C ARG A 239 7.43 -4.98 -21.34
#